data_AF-A0A6G3QVT9-F1
#
_entry.id   AF-A0A6G3QVT9-F1
#
_cell.length_a   1.000
_cell.length_b   1.000
_cell.length_c   1.000
_cell.angle_alpha   90.00
_cell.angle_beta   90.00
_cell.angle_gamma   90.00
#
_symmetry.space_group_name_H-M   'P 1'
#
loop_
_entity.id
_entity.type
_entity.pdbx_description
1 polymer ?
#
loop_
_entity_poly.entity_id
_entity_poly.type
_entity_poly.pdbx_seq_one_letter_code
_entity_poly.pdbx_strand_id
1 'polypeptide(L)'
;MPKQGSTTSGVQDVGFATEWHLEAAGRPRLTIHDTRWDGGERDVVLQQVPLLPEMPAALANLHGRHRAGIVEVSAERRRITAFLSLPQPDGRPRQKRALTTAQLADGCGRRLLCELVARPGVSLTPSFDPADPQNIERFQHSVVFEDEDRETPVIAYVLTRLMPTLRHADWGGDE
;
A
#
# COMPACT_ATOMS: atom_id res chain seq x y z
N MET A 1 -0.38 16.58 -11.37
CA MET A 1 0.72 17.49 -11.76
C MET A 1 1.86 16.66 -12.37
N PRO A 2 2.58 17.17 -13.38
CA PRO A 2 3.78 16.50 -13.86
C PRO A 2 4.78 16.33 -12.71
N LYS A 3 5.31 15.13 -12.57
CA LYS A 3 6.26 14.72 -11.53
C LYS A 3 7.56 14.33 -12.21
N GLN A 4 8.68 14.71 -11.61
CA GLN A 4 10.02 14.24 -11.96
C GLN A 4 10.59 13.45 -10.79
N GLY A 5 11.30 12.37 -11.08
CA GLY A 5 12.04 11.63 -10.06
C GLY A 5 12.47 10.24 -10.52
N SER A 6 12.98 9.46 -9.57
CA SER A 6 13.35 8.07 -9.83
C SER A 6 12.12 7.16 -9.78
N THR A 7 12.01 6.18 -10.68
CA THR A 7 10.99 5.12 -10.71
C THR A 7 11.28 4.02 -9.67
N THR A 8 10.58 2.88 -9.70
CA THR A 8 10.89 1.75 -8.81
C THR A 8 12.13 0.97 -9.22
N SER A 9 12.48 0.99 -10.50
CA SER A 9 13.72 0.39 -11.02
C SER A 9 14.96 1.26 -10.79
N GLY A 10 14.79 2.50 -10.33
CA GLY A 10 15.89 3.44 -10.07
C GLY A 10 16.18 4.40 -11.22
N VAL A 11 15.49 4.27 -12.36
CA VAL A 11 15.65 5.15 -13.53
C VAL A 11 15.03 6.53 -13.25
N GLN A 12 15.68 7.61 -13.69
CA GLN A 12 15.08 8.95 -13.64
C GLN A 12 14.07 9.10 -14.77
N ASP A 13 12.87 9.55 -14.45
CA ASP A 13 11.78 9.69 -15.40
C ASP A 13 10.85 10.86 -15.05
N VAL A 14 10.00 11.20 -16.01
CA VAL A 14 8.84 12.08 -15.86
C VAL A 14 7.56 11.24 -15.82
N GLY A 15 6.52 11.79 -15.20
CA GLY A 15 5.24 11.11 -15.14
C GLY A 15 4.15 12.00 -14.57
N PHE A 16 2.99 11.39 -14.32
CA PHE A 16 1.86 12.06 -13.71
C PHE A 16 1.45 11.34 -12.42
N ALA A 17 1.44 12.08 -11.32
CA ALA A 17 0.90 11.60 -10.05
C ALA A 17 -0.57 11.99 -9.90
N THR A 18 -1.41 10.99 -9.68
CA THR A 18 -2.75 11.17 -9.13
C THR A 18 -2.63 11.21 -7.61
N GLU A 19 -3.15 12.28 -7.00
CA GLU A 19 -3.11 12.49 -5.56
C GLU A 19 -4.35 11.89 -4.90
N TRP A 20 -4.12 11.13 -3.85
CA TRP A 20 -5.14 10.54 -3.00
C TRP A 20 -4.93 11.01 -1.56
N HIS A 21 -6.01 11.18 -0.83
CA HIS A 21 -5.97 11.64 0.56
C HIS A 21 -6.54 10.59 1.48
N LEU A 22 -5.78 10.24 2.51
CA LEU A 22 -6.27 9.48 3.65
C LEU A 22 -6.49 10.46 4.81
N GLU A 23 -7.73 10.52 5.26
CA GLU A 23 -8.18 11.44 6.31
C GLU A 23 -8.64 10.64 7.53
N ALA A 24 -8.31 11.13 8.72
CA ALA A 24 -8.79 10.61 10.00
C ALA A 24 -9.19 11.80 10.87
N ALA A 25 -10.28 11.66 11.63
CA ALA A 25 -10.86 12.75 12.40
C ALA A 25 -9.81 13.35 13.37
N GLY A 26 -9.65 14.68 13.31
CA GLY A 26 -8.70 15.40 14.16
C GLY A 26 -7.22 15.14 13.86
N ARG A 27 -6.89 14.45 12.76
CA ARG A 27 -5.51 14.17 12.34
C ARG A 27 -5.15 14.91 11.04
N PRO A 28 -3.87 15.29 10.85
CA PRO A 28 -3.39 15.76 9.55
C PRO A 28 -3.67 14.75 8.43
N ARG A 29 -4.09 15.26 7.28
CA ARG A 29 -4.27 14.46 6.05
C ARG A 29 -2.94 13.83 5.61
N LEU A 30 -3.01 12.60 5.14
CA LEU A 30 -1.88 11.90 4.52
C LEU A 30 -2.08 11.85 3.01
N THR A 31 -1.10 12.33 2.25
CA THR A 31 -1.17 12.35 0.78
C THR A 31 -0.44 11.15 0.18
N ILE A 32 -1.13 10.40 -0.66
CA ILE A 32 -0.62 9.23 -1.36
C ILE A 32 -0.56 9.57 -2.86
N HIS A 33 0.58 9.29 -3.48
CA HIS A 33 0.75 9.43 -4.92
C HIS A 33 0.62 8.07 -5.58
N ASP A 34 -0.30 7.94 -6.54
CA ASP A 34 -0.29 6.90 -7.57
C ASP A 34 0.29 7.52 -8.84
N THR A 35 1.54 7.17 -9.15
CA THR A 35 2.30 7.77 -10.24
C THR A 35 2.35 6.80 -11.41
N ARG A 36 1.95 7.27 -12.60
CA ARG A 36 2.27 6.63 -13.88
C ARG A 36 3.44 7.38 -14.51
N TRP A 37 4.52 6.68 -14.81
CA TRP A 37 5.72 7.21 -15.44
C TRP A 37 5.65 7.04 -16.96
N ASP A 38 6.30 7.93 -17.70
CA ASP A 38 6.29 7.93 -19.17
C ASP A 38 7.03 6.70 -19.74
N GLY A 39 8.01 6.16 -19.01
CA GLY A 39 8.66 4.89 -19.30
C GLY A 39 7.80 3.64 -19.04
N GLY A 40 6.54 3.81 -18.64
CA GLY A 40 5.56 2.73 -18.46
C GLY A 40 5.52 2.11 -17.05
N GLU A 41 6.46 2.46 -16.18
CA GLU A 41 6.38 2.07 -14.76
C GLU A 41 5.19 2.76 -14.07
N ARG A 42 4.63 2.12 -13.04
CA ARG A 42 3.62 2.72 -12.16
C ARG A 42 3.94 2.37 -10.71
N ASP A 43 3.82 3.32 -9.80
CA ASP A 43 4.03 3.07 -8.37
C ASP A 43 3.15 3.90 -7.46
N VAL A 44 2.92 3.35 -6.25
CA VAL A 44 2.18 4.01 -5.18
C VAL A 44 3.09 4.27 -3.98
N VAL A 45 3.03 5.48 -3.43
CA VAL A 45 3.83 5.87 -2.25
C VAL A 45 3.15 6.96 -1.42
N LEU A 46 3.30 6.87 -0.09
CA LEU A 46 3.01 7.97 0.83
C LEU A 46 3.99 9.12 0.54
N GLN A 47 3.46 10.25 0.10
CA GLN A 47 4.25 11.36 -0.42
C GLN A 47 5.18 11.93 0.65
N GLN A 48 6.48 12.05 0.34
CA GLN A 48 7.39 12.86 1.14
C GLN A 48 7.14 14.35 0.84
N VAL A 49 6.79 15.12 1.86
CA VAL A 49 6.68 16.58 1.80
C VAL A 49 7.89 17.24 2.48
N PRO A 50 8.25 18.49 2.10
CA PRO A 50 9.41 19.18 2.67
C PRO A 50 9.29 19.43 4.18
N LEU A 51 8.07 19.67 4.65
CA LEU A 51 7.74 19.86 6.06
C LEU A 51 6.55 19.00 6.43
N LEU A 52 6.78 18.02 7.30
CA LEU A 52 5.72 17.19 7.85
C LEU A 52 5.03 17.91 9.02
N PRO A 53 3.70 17.80 9.15
CA PRO A 53 3.02 18.23 10.36
C PRO A 53 3.46 17.36 11.55
N GLU A 54 3.16 17.81 12.78
CA GLU A 54 3.41 17.01 13.97
C GLU A 54 2.65 15.68 13.91
N MET A 55 3.38 14.57 14.03
CA MET A 55 2.85 13.22 13.99
C MET A 55 3.81 12.24 14.68
N PRO A 56 3.34 11.04 15.08
CA PRO A 56 4.19 9.99 15.62
C PRO A 56 5.37 9.65 14.71
N ALA A 57 6.55 9.42 15.31
CA ALA A 57 7.79 9.15 14.58
C ALA A 57 7.67 7.94 13.63
N ALA A 58 6.92 6.90 14.02
CA ALA A 58 6.69 5.73 13.18
C ALA A 58 5.95 6.07 11.88
N LEU A 59 5.01 7.02 11.93
CA LEU A 59 4.29 7.50 10.74
C LEU A 59 5.16 8.45 9.90
N ALA A 60 5.85 9.38 10.55
CA ALA A 60 6.78 10.29 9.86
C ALA A 60 7.83 9.50 9.04
N ASN A 61 8.35 8.42 9.61
CA ASN A 61 9.35 7.56 8.97
C ASN A 61 8.81 6.74 7.78
N LEU A 62 7.49 6.64 7.58
CA LEU A 62 6.92 5.97 6.40
C LEU A 62 6.93 6.85 5.16
N HIS A 63 6.95 8.18 5.30
CA HIS A 63 6.91 9.09 4.16
C HIS A 63 8.09 8.84 3.21
N GLY A 64 7.79 8.74 1.91
CA GLY A 64 8.77 8.41 0.88
C GLY A 64 9.35 6.98 0.93
N ARG A 65 8.92 6.15 1.88
CA ARG A 65 9.38 4.76 2.03
C ARG A 65 8.35 3.76 1.53
N HIS A 66 8.83 2.54 1.32
CA HIS A 66 8.00 1.38 0.98
C HIS A 66 7.13 1.61 -0.26
N ARG A 67 7.63 2.42 -1.20
CA ARG A 67 7.08 2.59 -2.53
C ARG A 67 6.75 1.21 -3.11
N ALA A 68 5.54 1.09 -3.63
CA ALA A 68 5.04 -0.16 -4.18
C ALA A 68 4.91 -0.04 -5.69
N GLY A 69 5.77 -0.75 -6.41
CA GLY A 69 5.64 -0.90 -7.86
C GLY A 69 4.40 -1.71 -8.21
N ILE A 70 3.72 -1.27 -9.27
CA ILE A 70 2.61 -1.96 -9.91
C ILE A 70 3.17 -2.64 -11.16
N VAL A 71 3.04 -3.96 -11.21
CA VAL A 71 3.67 -4.80 -12.23
C VAL A 71 2.60 -5.36 -13.15
N GLU A 72 2.91 -5.43 -14.44
CA GLU A 72 2.05 -6.08 -15.43
C GLU A 72 1.89 -7.59 -15.15
N VAL A 73 0.66 -8.07 -15.26
CA VAL A 73 0.33 -9.50 -15.29
C VAL A 73 -0.09 -9.93 -16.70
N SER A 74 -0.87 -9.06 -17.37
CA SER A 74 -1.24 -9.14 -18.78
C SER A 74 -1.60 -7.73 -19.27
N ALA A 75 -1.94 -7.55 -20.55
CA ALA A 75 -2.31 -6.25 -21.11
C ALA A 75 -3.34 -5.49 -20.25
N GLU A 76 -4.36 -6.18 -19.74
CA GLU A 76 -5.48 -5.61 -18.99
C GLU A 76 -5.33 -5.74 -17.47
N ARG A 77 -4.36 -6.52 -16.98
CA ARG A 77 -4.23 -6.86 -15.56
C ARG A 77 -2.91 -6.42 -14.97
N ARG A 78 -2.99 -5.89 -13.76
CA ARG A 78 -1.84 -5.45 -12.97
C ARG A 78 -1.84 -6.13 -11.62
N ARG A 79 -0.68 -6.10 -10.96
CA ARG A 79 -0.55 -6.55 -9.57
C ARG A 79 0.29 -5.59 -8.74
N ILE A 80 -0.05 -5.51 -7.46
CA ILE A 80 0.76 -4.92 -6.41
C ILE A 80 1.09 -6.02 -5.41
N THR A 81 2.38 -6.22 -5.09
CA THR A 81 2.75 -7.19 -4.02
C THR A 81 2.12 -6.75 -2.71
N ALA A 82 1.56 -7.65 -1.92
CA ALA A 82 0.96 -7.37 -0.62
C ALA A 82 1.92 -7.79 0.50
N PHE A 83 2.80 -6.89 0.94
CA PHE A 83 3.67 -7.10 2.10
C PHE A 83 3.30 -6.15 3.22
N LEU A 84 3.46 -6.60 4.47
CA LEU A 84 3.22 -5.74 5.63
C LEU A 84 4.43 -4.87 5.93
N SER A 85 4.20 -3.56 6.08
CA SER A 85 5.16 -2.61 6.62
C SER A 85 4.97 -2.49 8.13
N LEU A 86 5.71 -3.28 8.89
CA LEU A 86 5.51 -3.40 10.33
C LEU A 86 6.30 -2.32 11.07
N PRO A 87 5.68 -1.54 11.98
CA PRO A 87 6.41 -0.59 12.81
C PRO A 87 7.44 -1.32 13.69
N GLN A 88 8.53 -0.65 14.01
CA GLN A 88 9.61 -1.17 14.84
C GLN A 88 9.94 -0.17 15.96
N PRO A 89 10.53 -0.61 17.09
CA PRO A 89 10.89 0.27 18.20
C PRO A 89 11.85 1.42 17.82
N ASP A 90 12.72 1.23 16.83
CA ASP A 90 13.63 2.26 16.31
C ASP A 90 12.94 3.25 15.35
N GLY A 91 11.62 3.12 15.17
CA GLY A 91 10.81 3.92 14.26
C GLY A 91 10.96 3.56 12.78
N ARG A 92 11.85 2.63 12.40
CA ARG A 92 12.05 2.23 11.00
C ARG A 92 11.20 1.02 10.65
N PRO A 93 10.21 1.16 9.76
CA PRO A 93 9.31 0.06 9.48
C PRO A 93 10.04 -1.10 8.76
N ARG A 94 9.76 -2.34 9.18
CA ARG A 94 10.31 -3.56 8.59
C ARG A 94 9.31 -4.16 7.60
N GLN A 95 9.79 -4.53 6.42
CA GLN A 95 8.98 -5.27 5.44
C GLN A 95 8.86 -6.74 5.82
N LYS A 96 7.63 -7.26 5.90
CA LYS A 96 7.34 -8.69 6.03
C LYS A 96 6.60 -9.16 4.79
N ARG A 97 7.30 -9.92 3.92
CA ARG A 97 6.80 -10.37 2.61
C ARG A 97 6.25 -11.80 2.62
N ALA A 98 6.89 -12.70 3.37
CA ALA A 98 6.43 -14.08 3.53
C ALA A 98 5.41 -14.16 4.69
N LEU A 99 4.14 -14.28 4.34
CA LEU A 99 2.99 -14.24 5.25
C LEU A 99 2.08 -15.43 5.02
N THR A 100 1.42 -15.92 6.07
CA THR A 100 0.19 -16.69 5.88
C THR A 100 -0.94 -15.73 5.50
N THR A 101 -2.02 -16.22 4.90
CA THR A 101 -3.18 -15.36 4.60
C THR A 101 -3.77 -14.77 5.87
N ALA A 102 -3.74 -15.52 6.99
CA ALA A 102 -4.16 -15.02 8.31
C ALA A 102 -3.30 -13.85 8.78
N GLN A 103 -1.97 -13.97 8.71
CA GLN A 103 -1.07 -12.88 9.09
C GLN A 103 -1.26 -11.62 8.24
N LEU A 104 -1.52 -11.79 6.94
CA LEU A 104 -1.83 -10.67 6.06
C LEU A 104 -3.16 -10.01 6.46
N ALA A 105 -4.21 -10.80 6.69
CA ALA A 105 -5.53 -10.33 7.10
C ALA A 105 -5.48 -9.57 8.43
N ASP A 106 -4.77 -10.10 9.44
CA ASP A 106 -4.63 -9.42 10.73
C ASP A 106 -3.91 -8.07 10.58
N GLY A 107 -2.80 -8.06 9.83
CA GLY A 107 -2.03 -6.83 9.60
C GLY A 107 -2.80 -5.76 8.83
N CYS A 108 -3.60 -6.15 7.84
CA CYS A 108 -4.44 -5.24 7.06
C CYS A 108 -5.72 -4.85 7.81
N GLY A 109 -6.19 -5.68 8.74
CA GLY A 109 -7.57 -5.70 9.22
C GLY A 109 -8.41 -6.58 8.33
N ARG A 110 -8.88 -7.68 8.90
CA ARG A 110 -9.56 -8.74 8.15
C ARG A 110 -10.76 -8.22 7.35
N ARG A 111 -11.62 -7.41 7.98
CA ARG A 111 -12.80 -6.80 7.34
C ARG A 111 -12.41 -5.99 6.10
N LEU A 112 -11.45 -5.08 6.24
CA LEU A 112 -11.00 -4.21 5.14
C LEU A 112 -10.33 -5.00 4.01
N LEU A 113 -9.57 -6.05 4.34
CA LEU A 113 -8.98 -6.93 3.32
C LEU A 113 -10.07 -7.72 2.57
N CYS A 114 -11.09 -8.20 3.27
CA CYS A 114 -12.23 -8.88 2.63
C CYS A 114 -12.98 -7.92 1.70
N GLU A 115 -13.24 -6.69 2.15
CA GLU A 115 -13.89 -5.65 1.33
C GLU A 115 -13.09 -5.33 0.07
N LEU A 116 -11.75 -5.21 0.19
CA LEU A 116 -10.87 -4.99 -0.97
C LEU A 116 -10.98 -6.14 -1.99
N VAL A 117 -10.91 -7.39 -1.54
CA VAL A 117 -10.94 -8.57 -2.43
C VAL A 117 -12.34 -8.84 -2.99
N ALA A 118 -13.40 -8.37 -2.32
CA ALA A 118 -14.77 -8.47 -2.82
C ALA A 118 -15.08 -7.50 -3.97
N ARG A 119 -14.21 -6.52 -4.24
CA ARG A 119 -14.39 -5.57 -5.36
C ARG A 119 -14.35 -6.31 -6.71
N PRO A 120 -15.18 -5.90 -7.69
CA PRO A 120 -15.14 -6.48 -9.03
C PRO A 120 -13.74 -6.45 -9.64
N GLY A 121 -13.33 -7.56 -10.28
CA GLY A 121 -12.02 -7.66 -10.93
C GLY A 121 -10.83 -7.81 -9.98
N VAL A 122 -11.02 -7.74 -8.66
CA VAL A 122 -9.93 -7.85 -7.67
C VAL A 122 -9.77 -9.28 -7.18
N SER A 123 -8.52 -9.74 -7.08
CA SER A 123 -8.21 -11.05 -6.51
C SER A 123 -6.92 -11.03 -5.70
N LEU A 124 -6.82 -11.93 -4.73
CA LEU A 124 -5.59 -12.20 -4.01
C LEU A 124 -4.85 -13.38 -4.65
N THR A 125 -3.54 -13.27 -4.82
CA THR A 125 -2.68 -14.35 -5.32
C THR A 125 -1.55 -14.61 -4.32
N PRO A 126 -1.22 -15.87 -4.00
CA PRO A 126 -1.94 -17.09 -4.34
C PRO A 126 -3.40 -17.07 -3.85
N SER A 127 -4.27 -17.84 -4.53
CA SER A 127 -5.72 -17.82 -4.28
C SER A 127 -6.02 -18.39 -2.90
N PHE A 128 -6.53 -17.54 -2.01
CA PHE A 128 -6.98 -17.87 -0.66
C PHE A 128 -8.15 -16.98 -0.27
N ASP A 129 -9.01 -17.50 0.60
CA ASP A 129 -10.13 -16.73 1.14
C ASP A 129 -9.68 -15.86 2.33
N PRO A 130 -9.71 -14.51 2.24
CA PRO A 130 -9.44 -13.66 3.40
C PRO A 130 -10.53 -13.76 4.49
N ALA A 131 -11.75 -14.22 4.15
CA ALA A 131 -12.83 -14.48 5.07
C ALA A 131 -12.69 -15.85 5.78
N ASP A 132 -11.89 -16.77 5.26
CA ASP A 132 -11.43 -18.00 5.94
C ASP A 132 -9.92 -18.20 5.75
N PRO A 133 -9.10 -17.36 6.41
CA PRO A 133 -7.70 -17.23 6.05
C PRO A 133 -6.87 -18.39 6.61
N GLN A 134 -6.16 -19.09 5.72
CA GLN A 134 -5.22 -20.13 6.15
C GLN A 134 -4.06 -19.57 6.97
N ASN A 135 -3.54 -20.38 7.89
CA ASN A 135 -2.47 -20.00 8.81
C ASN A 135 -1.26 -20.97 8.85
N ILE A 136 -1.04 -21.77 7.82
CA ILE A 136 0.04 -22.77 7.77
C ILE A 136 1.13 -22.32 6.79
N GLU A 137 0.78 -22.17 5.52
CA GLU A 137 1.75 -21.92 4.46
C GLU A 137 2.03 -20.43 4.29
N ARG A 138 3.29 -20.08 4.07
CA ARG A 138 3.72 -18.69 3.90
C ARG A 138 4.03 -18.38 2.45
N PHE A 139 3.53 -17.26 1.96
CA PHE A 139 3.66 -16.83 0.59
C PHE A 139 4.00 -15.35 0.51
N GLN A 140 4.47 -14.94 -0.66
CA GLN A 140 4.40 -13.55 -1.07
C GLN A 140 3.05 -13.32 -1.75
N HIS A 141 2.14 -12.65 -1.06
CA HIS A 141 0.85 -12.31 -1.62
C HIS A 141 0.94 -11.15 -2.62
N SER A 142 -0.04 -11.06 -3.52
CA SER A 142 -0.24 -9.94 -4.42
C SER A 142 -1.73 -9.69 -4.60
N VAL A 143 -2.12 -8.42 -4.65
CA VAL A 143 -3.45 -8.01 -5.08
C VAL A 143 -3.38 -7.79 -6.58
N VAL A 144 -4.25 -8.46 -7.32
CA VAL A 144 -4.36 -8.38 -8.78
C VAL A 144 -5.64 -7.64 -9.12
N PHE A 145 -5.58 -6.72 -10.07
CA PHE A 145 -6.68 -5.81 -10.44
C PHE A 145 -6.57 -5.43 -11.93
N GLU A 146 -7.58 -4.76 -12.46
CA GLU A 146 -7.59 -4.24 -13.84
C GLU A 146 -6.69 -3.00 -13.96
N ASP A 147 -6.02 -2.80 -15.10
CA ASP A 147 -5.10 -1.63 -15.23
C ASP A 147 -5.81 -0.29 -15.04
N GLU A 148 -7.07 -0.22 -15.46
CA GLU A 148 -7.92 0.96 -15.37
C GLU A 148 -8.40 1.24 -13.94
N ASP A 149 -8.31 0.27 -13.03
CA ASP A 149 -8.63 0.47 -11.63
C ASP A 149 -7.59 1.37 -10.96
N ARG A 150 -8.05 2.57 -10.62
CA ARG A 150 -7.23 3.61 -9.98
C ARG A 150 -7.24 3.51 -8.45
N GLU A 151 -8.26 2.87 -7.88
CA GLU A 151 -8.52 2.92 -6.45
C GLU A 151 -7.95 1.69 -5.72
N THR A 152 -8.14 0.48 -6.27
CA THR A 152 -7.61 -0.77 -5.68
C THR A 152 -6.12 -0.73 -5.35
N PRO A 153 -5.20 -0.23 -6.21
CA PRO A 153 -3.78 -0.16 -5.84
C PRO A 153 -3.50 0.76 -4.64
N VAL A 154 -4.27 1.85 -4.52
CA VAL A 154 -4.15 2.79 -3.41
C VAL A 154 -4.67 2.18 -2.12
N ILE A 155 -5.86 1.55 -2.15
CA ILE A 155 -6.40 0.84 -0.98
C ILE A 155 -5.44 -0.29 -0.57
N ALA A 156 -4.98 -1.11 -1.52
CA ALA A 156 -4.03 -2.18 -1.25
C ALA A 156 -2.75 -1.63 -0.61
N TYR A 157 -2.21 -0.52 -1.11
CA TYR A 157 -1.06 0.16 -0.52
C TYR A 157 -1.36 0.61 0.92
N VAL A 158 -2.47 1.30 1.17
CA VAL A 158 -2.86 1.77 2.51
C VAL A 158 -2.97 0.60 3.48
N LEU A 159 -3.72 -0.44 3.14
CA LEU A 159 -3.95 -1.59 4.01
C LEU A 159 -2.66 -2.33 4.38
N THR A 160 -1.71 -2.41 3.47
CA THR A 160 -0.51 -3.24 3.66
C THR A 160 0.70 -2.43 4.14
N ARG A 161 0.81 -1.14 3.77
CA ARG A 161 1.98 -0.29 4.08
C ARG A 161 1.72 0.69 5.21
N LEU A 162 0.50 1.22 5.33
CA LEU A 162 0.18 2.28 6.29
C LEU A 162 -0.56 1.73 7.50
N MET A 163 -1.59 0.91 7.28
CA MET A 163 -2.49 0.41 8.33
C MET A 163 -1.76 -0.22 9.53
N PRO A 164 -0.70 -1.04 9.37
CA PRO A 164 0.01 -1.58 10.53
C PRO A 164 0.59 -0.50 11.44
N THR A 165 1.12 0.58 10.85
CA THR A 165 1.65 1.72 11.61
C THR A 165 0.55 2.62 12.14
N LEU A 166 -0.52 2.86 11.37
CA LEU A 166 -1.65 3.68 11.80
C LEU A 166 -2.31 3.10 13.06
N ARG A 167 -2.49 1.77 13.12
CA ARG A 167 -3.00 1.09 14.32
C ARG A 167 -2.02 1.14 15.48
N HIS A 168 -0.73 0.90 15.22
CA HIS A 168 0.29 0.95 16.26
C HIS A 168 0.43 2.33 16.90
N ALA A 169 0.23 3.39 16.12
CA ALA A 169 0.34 4.78 16.56
C ALA A 169 -0.99 5.39 17.00
N ASP A 170 -2.07 4.60 17.07
CA ASP A 170 -3.43 5.05 17.40
C ASP A 170 -3.89 6.26 16.55
N TRP A 171 -3.54 6.22 15.26
CA TRP A 171 -3.79 7.30 14.29
C TRP A 171 -5.11 7.10 13.53
N GLY A 172 -5.64 5.88 13.50
CA GLY A 172 -6.83 5.52 12.72
C GLY A 172 -8.16 6.05 13.28
N GLY A 173 -8.18 6.47 14.55
CA GLY A 173 -9.43 6.66 15.29
C GLY A 173 -10.08 5.33 15.68
N ASP A 174 -10.91 5.35 16.71
CA ASP A 174 -11.71 4.20 17.14
C ASP A 174 -12.93 4.02 16.20
N GLU A 175 -12.80 3.23 15.13
CA GLU A 175 -13.96 2.65 14.41
C GLU A 175 -13.69 1.22 13.90
#